data_AF-A0A352BQM3-F1
#
_entry.id   AF-A0A352BQM3-F1
#
_cell.length_a   1.000
_cell.length_b   1.000
_cell.length_c   1.000
_cell.angle_alpha   90.00
_cell.angle_beta   90.00
_cell.angle_gamma   90.00
#
_symmetry.space_group_name_H-M   'P 1'
#
loop_
_entity.id
_entity.type
_entity.pdbx_description
1 polymer ?
#
loop_
_entity_poly.entity_id
_entity_poly.type
_entity_poly.pdbx_seq_one_letter_code
_entity_poly.pdbx_strand_id
1 'polypeptide(L)'
;MQKNDRTYLYFLGLITLIFTVHLAARAHMGMNLWSLIMLQSYAINVGLGLGLIFMANRLLAIQSGYVGWLFISLSGLKFLLFFTIIWPEIKLDGIITSAEVASFFIPYLGCLVIELKFLAKRLNAL
;
A
#
# COMPACT_ATOMS: atom_id res chain seq x y z
N MET A 1 8.22 -25.15 -2.16
CA MET A 1 7.82 -24.14 -1.16
C MET A 1 8.83 -22.99 -0.95
N GLN A 2 10.03 -22.99 -1.56
CA GLN A 2 11.11 -22.01 -1.31
C GLN A 2 11.03 -20.64 -2.06
N LYS A 3 10.01 -20.40 -2.89
CA LYS A 3 9.99 -19.22 -3.81
C LYS A 3 9.29 -17.98 -3.24
N ASN A 4 8.64 -18.09 -2.08
CA ASN A 4 7.75 -17.04 -1.56
C ASN A 4 8.48 -15.93 -0.79
N ASP A 5 9.54 -16.24 -0.04
CA ASP A 5 10.16 -15.28 0.89
C ASP A 5 10.78 -14.08 0.18
N ARG A 6 11.38 -14.30 -1.00
CA ARG A 6 11.97 -13.24 -1.82
C ARG A 6 10.95 -12.19 -2.27
N THR A 7 9.69 -12.58 -2.44
CA THR A 7 8.63 -11.64 -2.85
C THR A 7 8.31 -10.65 -1.73
N TYR A 8 8.14 -11.16 -0.50
CA TYR A 8 7.84 -10.31 0.65
C TYR A 8 9.00 -9.35 0.95
N LEU A 9 10.24 -9.85 0.87
CA LEU A 9 11.43 -9.01 1.04
C LEU A 9 11.51 -7.93 -0.03
N TYR A 10 11.22 -8.25 -1.29
CA TYR A 10 11.19 -7.26 -2.36
C TYR A 10 10.12 -6.20 -2.14
N PHE A 11 8.90 -6.60 -1.76
CA PHE A 11 7.81 -5.69 -1.44
C PHE A 11 8.19 -4.75 -0.28
N LEU A 12 8.68 -5.31 0.83
CA LEU A 12 9.09 -4.54 2.00
C LEU A 12 10.26 -3.60 1.68
N GLY A 13 11.22 -4.05 0.87
CA GLY A 13 12.35 -3.22 0.44
C GLY A 13 11.91 -1.99 -0.36
N LEU A 14 11.01 -2.17 -1.33
CA LEU A 14 10.48 -1.05 -2.11
C LEU A 14 9.61 -0.10 -1.29
N ILE A 15 8.79 -0.63 -0.39
CA ILE A 15 7.98 0.21 0.52
C ILE A 15 8.87 0.99 1.47
N THR A 16 9.94 0.39 1.97
CA THR A 16 10.92 1.08 2.83
C THR A 16 11.57 2.22 2.06
N LEU A 17 11.97 1.99 0.81
CA LEU A 17 12.49 3.05 -0.06
C LEU A 17 11.48 4.19 -0.25
N ILE A 18 10.21 3.88 -0.54
CA ILE A 18 9.15 4.88 -0.70
C ILE A 18 8.94 5.66 0.61
N PHE A 19 8.94 4.97 1.76
CA PHE A 19 8.84 5.59 3.08
C PHE A 19 10.01 6.55 3.35
N THR A 20 11.24 6.13 3.08
CA THR A 20 12.43 6.97 3.26
C THR A 20 12.41 8.21 2.35
N VAL A 21 12.01 8.05 1.08
CA VAL A 21 11.85 9.18 0.15
C VAL A 21 10.77 10.16 0.65
N HIS A 22 9.66 9.64 1.18
CA HIS A 22 8.59 10.45 1.74
C HIS A 22 9.05 11.22 2.99
N LEU A 23 9.79 10.58 3.90
CA LEU A 23 10.41 11.25 5.05
C LEU A 23 11.36 12.37 4.61
N ALA A 24 12.22 12.10 3.62
CA ALA A 24 13.17 13.08 3.10
C ALA A 24 12.47 14.27 2.46
N ALA A 25 11.40 14.04 1.68
CA ALA A 25 10.58 15.10 1.10
C ALA A 25 9.94 15.98 2.19
N ARG A 26 9.44 15.37 3.27
CA ARG A 26 8.87 16.11 4.41
C ARG A 26 9.92 16.96 5.13
N ALA A 27 11.10 16.40 5.38
CA ALA A 27 12.22 17.12 5.98
C ALA A 27 12.64 18.33 5.14
N HIS A 28 12.76 18.16 3.81
CA HIS A 28 13.15 19.23 2.89
C HIS A 28 12.10 20.36 2.84
N MET A 29 10.82 20.04 3.07
CA MET A 29 9.73 21.01 3.13
C MET A 29 9.56 21.64 4.52
N GLY A 30 10.47 21.38 5.47
CA GLY A 30 10.39 21.92 6.83
C GLY A 30 9.23 21.34 7.65
N MET A 31 8.64 20.23 7.22
CA MET A 31 7.56 19.55 7.93
C MET A 31 8.11 18.57 8.98
N ASN A 32 7.28 18.22 9.95
CA ASN A 32 7.55 17.07 10.82
C ASN A 32 7.83 15.82 9.98
N LEU A 33 8.87 15.06 10.36
CA LEU A 33 9.29 13.86 9.65
C LEU A 33 8.13 12.88 9.46
N TRP A 34 7.33 12.66 10.50
CA TRP A 34 6.16 11.80 10.48
C TRP A 34 4.92 12.51 11.06
N SER A 35 3.75 12.00 10.70
CA SER A 35 2.46 12.32 11.32
C SER A 35 1.70 11.03 11.60
N LEU A 36 0.73 11.08 12.52
CA LEU A 36 -0.12 9.92 12.83
C LEU A 36 -0.84 9.41 11.57
N ILE A 37 -1.46 10.32 10.81
CA ILE A 37 -2.12 10.04 9.52
C ILE A 37 -1.18 9.30 8.56
N MET A 38 0.09 9.73 8.47
CA MET A 38 1.09 9.06 7.64
C MET A 38 1.39 7.65 8.14
N LEU A 39 1.70 7.49 9.42
CA LEU A 39 2.06 6.18 9.98
C LEU A 39 0.91 5.17 9.86
N GLN A 40 -0.32 5.60 10.17
CA GLN A 40 -1.52 4.79 9.98
C GLN A 40 -1.73 4.42 8.51
N SER A 41 -1.55 5.38 7.60
CA SER A 41 -1.70 5.14 6.16
C SER A 41 -0.70 4.11 5.64
N TYR A 42 0.56 4.17 6.07
CA TYR A 42 1.55 3.12 5.75
C TYR A 42 1.14 1.78 6.37
N ALA A 43 0.75 1.76 7.66
CA ALA A 43 0.36 0.52 8.32
C ALA A 43 -0.80 -0.19 7.61
N ILE A 44 -1.87 0.54 7.26
CA ILE A 44 -3.03 -0.01 6.55
C ILE A 44 -2.63 -0.49 5.15
N ASN A 45 -1.95 0.33 4.35
CA ASN A 45 -1.65 0.00 2.96
C ASN A 45 -0.63 -1.15 2.85
N VAL A 46 0.38 -1.18 3.72
CA VAL A 46 1.38 -2.25 3.77
C VAL A 46 0.76 -3.54 4.30
N GLY A 47 -0.03 -3.47 5.37
CA GLY A 47 -0.73 -4.64 5.92
C GLY A 47 -1.65 -5.31 4.89
N LEU A 48 -2.48 -4.53 4.21
CA LEU A 48 -3.35 -5.05 3.16
C LEU A 48 -2.55 -5.56 1.94
N GLY A 49 -1.42 -4.93 1.61
CA GLY A 49 -0.55 -5.41 0.53
C GLY A 49 0.14 -6.73 0.82
N LEU A 50 0.62 -6.93 2.05
CA LEU A 50 1.14 -8.22 2.52
C LEU A 50 0.05 -9.29 2.50
N GLY A 51 -1.16 -8.95 2.97
CA GLY A 51 -2.34 -9.82 2.90
C GLY A 51 -2.68 -10.22 1.46
N LEU A 52 -2.63 -9.27 0.53
CA LEU A 52 -2.84 -9.51 -0.89
C LEU A 52 -1.81 -10.50 -1.45
N ILE A 53 -0.52 -10.28 -1.21
CA ILE A 53 0.54 -11.18 -1.70
C ILE A 53 0.34 -12.59 -1.14
N PHE A 54 0.00 -12.70 0.15
CA PHE A 54 -0.27 -13.98 0.79
C PHE A 54 -1.46 -14.71 0.16
N MET A 55 -2.60 -14.05 0.03
CA MET A 55 -3.81 -14.64 -0.55
C MET A 55 -3.64 -14.96 -2.03
N ALA A 56 -3.00 -14.10 -2.80
CA ALA A 56 -2.72 -14.31 -4.21
C ALA A 56 -1.82 -15.54 -4.44
N ASN A 57 -0.82 -15.76 -3.58
CA ASN A 57 0.01 -16.95 -3.62
C ASN A 57 -0.79 -18.25 -3.48
N ARG A 58 -1.85 -18.25 -2.65
CA ARG A 58 -2.74 -19.39 -2.45
C ARG A 58 -3.69 -19.58 -3.63
N LEU A 59 -4.32 -18.49 -4.09
CA LEU A 59 -5.32 -18.54 -5.16
C LEU A 59 -4.74 -18.85 -6.53
N LEU A 60 -3.51 -18.43 -6.83
CA LEU A 60 -2.84 -18.75 -8.10
C LEU A 60 -2.62 -20.25 -8.31
N ALA A 61 -2.55 -21.04 -7.22
CA ALA A 61 -2.43 -22.50 -7.32
C ALA A 61 -3.77 -23.20 -7.61
N ILE A 62 -4.90 -22.49 -7.45
CA ILE A 62 -6.25 -23.05 -7.56
C ILE A 62 -6.93 -22.54 -8.82
N GLN A 63 -7.08 -21.22 -8.95
CA GLN A 63 -7.76 -20.57 -10.06
C GLN A 63 -7.25 -19.13 -10.23
N SER A 64 -6.43 -18.91 -11.26
CA SER A 64 -5.75 -17.65 -11.54
C SER A 64 -6.71 -16.46 -11.76
N GLY A 65 -7.90 -16.71 -12.29
CA GLY A 65 -8.92 -15.67 -12.52
C GLY A 65 -9.40 -14.96 -11.25
N TYR A 66 -9.40 -15.61 -10.09
CA TYR A 66 -9.82 -14.98 -8.82
C TYR A 66 -8.79 -14.00 -8.27
N VAL A 67 -7.56 -14.02 -8.77
CA VAL A 67 -6.48 -13.19 -8.27
C VAL A 67 -6.66 -11.74 -8.73
N GLY A 68 -7.20 -11.52 -9.94
CA GLY A 68 -7.60 -10.19 -10.39
C GLY A 68 -8.73 -9.61 -9.54
N TRP A 69 -9.74 -10.41 -9.23
CA TRP A 69 -10.83 -10.01 -8.33
C TRP A 69 -10.34 -9.70 -6.91
N LEU A 70 -9.44 -10.53 -6.37
CA LEU A 70 -8.80 -10.28 -5.08
C LEU A 70 -8.06 -8.92 -5.07
N PHE A 71 -7.31 -8.60 -6.13
CA PHE A 71 -6.59 -7.34 -6.25
C PHE A 71 -7.54 -6.14 -6.25
N ILE A 72 -8.60 -6.19 -7.05
CA ILE A 72 -9.60 -5.11 -7.13
C ILE A 72 -10.26 -4.93 -5.77
N SER A 73 -10.70 -6.01 -5.12
CA SER A 73 -11.38 -5.96 -3.83
C SER A 73 -10.50 -5.41 -2.71
N LEU A 74 -9.26 -5.89 -2.57
CA LEU A 74 -8.34 -5.39 -1.54
C LEU A 74 -7.88 -3.96 -1.81
N SER A 75 -7.71 -3.58 -3.08
CA SER A 75 -7.37 -2.20 -3.44
C SER A 75 -8.54 -1.24 -3.22
N GLY A 76 -9.76 -1.69 -3.50
CA GLY A 76 -10.99 -0.96 -3.15
C GLY A 76 -11.16 -0.85 -1.64
N LEU A 77 -10.85 -1.90 -0.87
CA LEU A 77 -10.90 -1.86 0.59
C LEU A 77 -9.94 -0.81 1.16
N LYS A 78 -8.71 -0.68 0.64
CA LYS A 78 -7.79 0.41 1.05
C LYS A 78 -8.44 1.78 0.90
N PHE A 79 -9.17 1.99 -0.19
CA PHE A 79 -9.86 3.24 -0.46
C PHE A 79 -11.11 3.44 0.43
N LEU A 80 -11.82 2.37 0.78
CA LEU A 80 -12.89 2.43 1.77
C LEU A 80 -12.35 2.80 3.16
N LEU A 81 -11.24 2.20 3.57
CA LEU A 81 -10.58 2.52 4.85
C LEU A 81 -10.07 3.95 4.90
N PHE A 82 -9.68 4.53 3.76
CA PHE A 82 -9.41 5.96 3.69
C PHE A 82 -10.61 6.77 4.12
N PHE A 83 -11.79 6.53 3.53
CA PHE A 83 -12.97 7.33 3.85
C PHE A 83 -13.49 7.11 5.28
N THR A 84 -13.33 5.91 5.83
CA THR A 84 -13.87 5.57 7.15
C THR A 84 -12.93 5.88 8.31
N ILE A 85 -11.62 5.81 8.10
CA ILE A 85 -10.61 5.98 9.17
C ILE A 85 -9.81 7.28 8.98
N ILE A 86 -9.21 7.47 7.80
CA ILE A 86 -8.24 8.54 7.58
C ILE A 86 -8.90 9.89 7.27
N TRP A 87 -9.94 9.89 6.45
CA TRP A 87 -10.63 11.10 6.02
C TRP A 87 -11.31 11.89 7.15
N PRO A 88 -11.91 11.24 8.17
CA PRO A 88 -12.35 11.95 9.37
C PRO A 88 -11.22 12.65 10.12
N GLU A 89 -10.04 12.04 10.20
CA GLU A 89 -8.87 12.65 10.85
C GLU A 89 -8.38 13.89 10.09
N ILE A 90 -8.28 13.81 8.76
CA ILE A 90 -7.89 14.93 7.88
C ILE A 90 -8.84 16.13 8.03
N LYS A 91 -10.12 15.91 8.33
CA LYS A 91 -11.11 16.98 8.46
C LYS A 91 -11.25 17.52 9.87
N LEU A 92 -10.55 16.95 10.84
CA LEU A 92 -10.82 17.19 12.26
C LEU A 92 -10.66 18.66 12.66
N ASP A 93 -9.69 19.36 12.06
CA ASP A 93 -9.38 20.76 12.34
C ASP A 93 -10.00 21.75 11.31
N GLY A 94 -10.72 21.22 10.31
CA GLY A 94 -11.32 22.00 9.24
C GLY A 94 -10.36 22.51 8.16
N ILE A 95 -9.06 22.17 8.23
CA ILE A 95 -8.03 22.60 7.28
C ILE A 95 -7.42 21.38 6.60
N ILE A 96 -7.72 21.20 5.32
CA ILE A 96 -7.16 20.09 4.55
C ILE A 96 -5.84 20.52 3.94
N THR A 97 -4.74 19.89 4.34
CA THR A 97 -3.42 20.14 3.73
C THR A 97 -3.07 19.10 2.67
N SER A 98 -2.30 19.51 1.65
CA SER A 98 -1.78 18.58 0.64
C SER A 98 -0.86 17.51 1.26
N ALA A 99 -0.19 17.82 2.37
CA ALA A 99 0.69 16.89 3.07
C ALA A 99 -0.09 15.74 3.74
N GLU A 100 -1.26 16.01 4.30
CA GLU A 100 -2.12 14.98 4.90
C GLU A 100 -2.74 14.08 3.83
N VAL A 101 -3.20 14.67 2.72
CA VAL A 101 -3.69 13.91 1.58
C VAL A 101 -2.57 13.03 1.01
N ALA A 102 -1.38 13.59 0.79
CA ALA A 102 -0.21 12.84 0.33
C ALA A 102 0.21 11.73 1.30
N SER A 103 0.01 11.93 2.60
CA SER A 103 0.28 10.94 3.65
C SER A 103 -0.50 9.63 3.43
N PHE A 104 -1.70 9.69 2.85
CA PHE A 104 -2.45 8.51 2.43
C PHE A 104 -2.06 8.02 1.02
N PHE A 105 -2.05 8.92 0.03
CA PHE A 105 -1.94 8.51 -1.37
C PHE A 105 -0.55 7.97 -1.75
N ILE A 106 0.52 8.44 -1.11
CA ILE A 106 1.88 7.94 -1.39
C ILE A 106 2.02 6.45 -1.05
N PRO A 107 1.74 5.98 0.19
CA PRO A 107 1.80 4.55 0.47
C PRO A 107 0.76 3.74 -0.30
N TYR A 108 -0.43 4.30 -0.57
CA TYR A 108 -1.46 3.64 -1.37
C TYR A 108 -0.99 3.34 -2.80
N LEU A 109 -0.58 4.37 -3.54
CA LEU A 109 -0.11 4.22 -4.93
C LEU A 109 1.16 3.37 -4.99
N GLY A 110 2.07 3.55 -4.02
CA GLY A 110 3.28 2.75 -3.89
C GLY A 110 2.98 1.26 -3.78
N CYS A 111 2.15 0.86 -2.81
CA CYS A 111 1.71 -0.53 -2.66
C CYS A 111 0.99 -1.03 -3.92
N LEU A 112 0.04 -0.25 -4.44
CA LEU A 112 -0.80 -0.63 -5.59
C LEU A 112 0.04 -0.97 -6.83
N VAL A 113 1.02 -0.13 -7.17
CA VAL A 113 1.90 -0.35 -8.33
C VAL A 113 2.77 -1.58 -8.14
N ILE A 114 3.31 -1.80 -6.94
CA ILE A 114 4.14 -2.98 -6.65
C ILE A 114 3.31 -4.26 -6.73
N GLU A 115 2.11 -4.25 -6.14
CA GLU A 115 1.16 -5.37 -6.16
C GLU A 115 0.73 -5.70 -7.60
N LEU A 116 0.40 -4.68 -8.39
CA LEU A 116 0.03 -4.85 -9.80
C LEU A 116 1.16 -5.49 -10.60
N LYS A 117 2.41 -5.00 -10.44
CA LYS A 117 3.58 -5.59 -11.11
C LYS A 117 3.81 -7.03 -10.68
N PHE A 118 3.67 -7.33 -9.40
CA PHE A 118 3.79 -8.69 -8.87
C PHE A 118 2.75 -9.62 -9.49
N LEU A 119 1.48 -9.23 -9.49
CA LEU A 119 0.40 -10.05 -10.03
C LEU A 119 0.49 -10.22 -11.54
N ALA A 120 0.75 -9.13 -12.29
CA ALA A 120 0.91 -9.18 -13.74
C ALA A 120 2.04 -10.14 -14.14
N LYS A 121 3.19 -10.07 -13.47
CA LYS A 121 4.31 -10.99 -13.73
C LYS A 121 3.93 -12.43 -13.45
N ARG A 122 3.15 -12.69 -12.40
CA ARG A 122 2.76 -14.05 -12.03
C ARG A 122 1.68 -14.64 -12.92
N LEU A 123 0.72 -13.83 -13.35
CA LEU A 123 -0.32 -14.24 -14.29
C LEU A 123 0.24 -14.46 -15.69
N ASN A 124 1.18 -13.64 -16.15
CA ASN A 124 1.84 -13.81 -17.46
C ASN A 124 2.90 -14.92 -17.49
N ALA A 125 3.29 -15.46 -16.33
CA ALA A 125 4.23 -16.58 -16.21
C ALA A 125 3.52 -17.93 -16.03
N LEU A 126 2.18 -17.94 -16.05
CA LEU A 126 1.35 -19.14 -16.17
C LEU A 126 1.21 -19.51 -17.65
#